data_AF-A0A524MSS9-F1
#
_entry.id   AF-A0A524MSS9-F1
#
_cell.length_a   1.000
_cell.length_b   1.000
_cell.length_c   1.000
_cell.angle_alpha   90.00
_cell.angle_beta   90.00
_cell.angle_gamma   90.00
#
_symmetry.space_group_name_H-M   'P 1'
#
loop_
_entity.id
_entity.type
_entity.pdbx_description
1 polymer ?
#
loop_
_entity_poly.entity_id
_entity_poly.type
_entity_poly.pdbx_seq_one_letter_code
_entity_poly.pdbx_strand_id
1 'polypeptide(L)'
;MQFAGIILGVVTFAMIGILHVAVVKIERIWGSHLWSGFIVLGLLFGIASLLVDDVLVSALLGVNGFLFAWSGPELKKQKERVEQAGSH
;
A
#
# COMPACT_ATOMS: atom_id res chain seq x y z
N MET A 1 14.63 -18.45 9.78
CA MET A 1 15.48 -17.84 10.82
C MET A 1 14.60 -17.02 11.75
N GLN A 2 14.74 -17.13 13.08
CA GLN A 2 13.82 -16.51 14.05
C GLN A 2 13.72 -14.97 13.94
N PHE A 3 14.76 -14.30 13.43
CA PHE A 3 14.76 -12.85 13.20
C PHE A 3 13.94 -12.40 11.99
N ALA A 4 13.68 -13.30 11.03
CA ALA A 4 12.95 -12.96 9.80
C ALA A 4 11.54 -12.44 10.10
N GLY A 5 10.85 -13.01 11.09
CA GLY A 5 9.52 -12.57 11.49
C GLY A 5 9.51 -11.17 12.13
N ILE A 6 10.50 -10.86 12.96
CA ILE A 6 10.63 -9.53 13.58
C ILE A 6 10.97 -8.48 12.51
N ILE A 7 11.91 -8.79 11.62
CA ILE A 7 12.29 -7.91 10.50
C ILE A 7 11.06 -7.66 9.62
N LEU A 8 10.34 -8.72 9.25
CA LEU A 8 9.11 -8.61 8.45
C LEU A 8 8.08 -7.70 9.14
N GLY A 9 7.85 -7.88 10.45
CA GLY A 9 6.91 -7.08 11.22
C GLY A 9 7.28 -5.59 11.27
N VAL A 10 8.53 -5.27 11.57
CA VAL A 10 9.02 -3.89 11.63
C VAL A 10 8.95 -3.21 10.26
N VAL A 11 9.41 -3.90 9.21
CA VAL A 11 9.38 -3.37 7.84
C VAL A 11 7.93 -3.18 7.37
N THR A 12 7.04 -4.14 7.65
CA THR A 12 5.62 -4.02 7.30
C THR A 12 4.97 -2.83 7.99
N PHE A 13 5.19 -2.66 9.29
CA PHE A 13 4.62 -1.55 10.05
C PHE A 13 5.12 -0.20 9.54
N ALA A 14 6.42 -0.09 9.26
CA ALA A 14 7.00 1.12 8.66
C ALA A 14 6.41 1.40 7.26
N MET A 15 6.26 0.38 6.42
CA MET A 15 5.67 0.51 5.09
C MET A 15 4.21 0.95 5.16
N ILE A 16 3.39 0.42 6.08
CA ILE A 16 2.01 0.87 6.30
C ILE A 16 1.97 2.38 6.59
N GLY A 17 2.82 2.84 7.52
CA GLY A 17 2.89 4.26 7.90
C GLY A 17 3.30 5.16 6.73
N ILE A 18 4.33 4.76 5.98
CA ILE A 18 4.82 5.49 4.80
C ILE A 18 3.74 5.53 3.72
N LEU A 19 3.10 4.40 3.43
CA LEU A 19 2.04 4.30 2.42
C LEU A 19 0.86 5.19 2.79
N HIS A 20 0.40 5.19 4.05
CA HIS A 20 -0.68 6.07 4.49
C HIS A 20 -0.35 7.55 4.23
N VAL A 21 0.85 8.01 4.58
CA VAL A 21 1.26 9.40 4.35
C VAL A 21 1.39 9.70 2.85
N ALA A 22 1.98 8.77 2.08
CA ALA A 22 2.14 8.92 0.64
C ALA A 22 0.79 9.02 -0.08
N VAL A 23 -0.16 8.16 0.29
CA VAL A 23 -1.53 8.12 -0.21
C VAL A 23 -2.24 9.46 -0.01
N VAL A 24 -2.24 9.99 1.21
CA VAL A 24 -2.85 11.30 1.52
C VAL A 24 -2.18 12.44 0.72
N LYS A 25 -0.86 12.37 0.55
CA LYS A 25 -0.11 13.40 -0.19
C LYS A 25 -0.40 13.34 -1.68
N ILE A 26 -0.48 12.13 -2.25
CA ILE A 26 -0.82 11.90 -3.65
C ILE A 26 -2.25 12.37 -3.94
N GLU A 27 -3.20 12.07 -3.06
CA GLU A 27 -4.56 12.57 -3.17
C GLU A 27 -4.59 14.11 -3.22
N ARG A 28 -3.87 14.78 -2.31
CA ARG A 28 -3.84 16.25 -2.26
C ARG A 28 -3.22 16.88 -3.51
N ILE A 29 -2.24 16.24 -4.15
CA ILE A 29 -1.51 16.81 -5.30
C ILE A 29 -2.18 16.45 -6.64
N TRP A 30 -2.61 15.19 -6.79
CA TRP A 30 -3.07 14.62 -8.07
C TRP A 30 -4.53 14.16 -8.06
N GLY A 31 -5.21 14.18 -6.91
CA GLY A 31 -6.60 13.75 -6.77
C GLY A 31 -6.79 12.23 -6.77
N SER A 32 -8.04 11.80 -6.63
CA SER A 32 -8.42 10.37 -6.50
C SER A 32 -8.27 9.53 -7.77
N HIS A 33 -7.81 10.11 -8.89
CA HIS A 33 -7.78 9.44 -10.19
C HIS A 33 -6.66 8.39 -10.29
N LEU A 34 -5.66 8.45 -9.41
CA LEU A 34 -4.54 7.50 -9.38
C LEU A 34 -4.85 6.17 -8.70
N TRP A 35 -6.09 5.99 -8.25
CA TRP A 35 -6.56 4.77 -7.61
C TRP A 35 -6.15 3.49 -8.36
N SER A 36 -6.39 3.45 -9.67
CA SER A 36 -6.09 2.30 -10.52
C SER A 36 -4.59 2.00 -10.58
N GLY A 37 -3.73 3.02 -10.48
CA GLY A 37 -2.28 2.85 -10.47
C GLY A 37 -1.78 2.08 -9.26
N PHE A 38 -2.38 2.31 -8.09
CA PHE A 38 -2.07 1.58 -6.86
C PHE A 38 -2.43 0.09 -6.94
N ILE A 39 -3.58 -0.23 -7.55
CA ILE A 39 -4.02 -1.61 -7.79
C ILE A 39 -3.05 -2.33 -8.73
N VAL A 40 -2.69 -1.69 -9.85
CA VAL A 40 -1.73 -2.24 -10.83
C VAL A 40 -0.38 -2.48 -10.18
N LEU A 41 0.12 -1.50 -9.41
CA LEU A 41 1.39 -1.63 -8.70
C LEU A 41 1.35 -2.79 -7.68
N GLY A 42 0.26 -2.91 -6.92
CA GLY A 42 0.05 -4.01 -5.98
C GLY A 42 0.08 -5.38 -6.66
N LEU A 43 -0.57 -5.50 -7.83
CA LEU A 43 -0.56 -6.73 -8.62
C LEU A 43 0.84 -7.06 -9.14
N LEU A 44 1.60 -6.08 -9.61
CA LEU A 44 2.99 -6.27 -10.05
C LEU A 44 3.87 -6.78 -8.90
N PHE A 45 3.73 -6.21 -7.70
CA PHE A 45 4.43 -6.69 -6.50
C PHE A 45 4.02 -8.10 -6.11
N GLY A 46 2.72 -8.43 -6.20
CA GLY A 46 2.22 -9.77 -5.94
C GLY A 46 2.75 -10.81 -6.93
N ILE A 47 2.84 -10.48 -8.23
CA ILE A 47 3.44 -11.36 -9.24
C ILE A 47 4.95 -11.49 -9.01
N ALA A 48 5.63 -10.38 -8.71
CA ALA A 48 7.05 -10.39 -8.41
C ALA A 48 7.38 -11.27 -7.18
N SER A 49 6.51 -11.31 -6.17
CA SER A 49 6.64 -12.21 -5.01
C SER A 49 6.73 -13.69 -5.42
N LEU A 50 6.01 -14.11 -6.46
CA LEU A 50 6.01 -15.50 -6.94
C LEU A 50 7.30 -15.89 -7.67
N LEU A 51 8.08 -14.90 -8.12
CA LEU A 51 9.31 -15.10 -8.87
C LEU A 51 10.56 -15.12 -7.97
N VAL A 52 10.38 -14.96 -6.66
CA VAL A 52 11.49 -14.86 -5.69
C VAL A 52 11.56 -16.11 -4.83
N ASP A 53 12.70 -16.78 -4.87
CA ASP A 53 12.96 -18.02 -4.12
C ASP A 53 13.16 -17.80 -2.60
N ASP A 54 13.61 -16.60 -2.21
CA ASP A 54 13.81 -16.27 -0.79
C ASP A 54 12.47 -15.95 -0.11
N VAL A 55 12.12 -16.75 0.90
CA VAL A 55 10.84 -16.64 1.61
C VAL A 55 10.65 -15.28 2.30
N LEU A 56 11.71 -14.67 2.84
CA LEU A 56 11.61 -13.37 3.50
C LEU A 56 11.36 -12.27 2.47
N VAL A 57 12.09 -12.28 1.36
CA VAL A 57 11.94 -11.29 0.29
C VAL A 57 10.60 -11.47 -0.43
N SER A 58 10.19 -12.71 -0.70
CA SER A 58 8.88 -13.03 -1.25
C SER A 58 7.74 -12.55 -0.34
N ALA A 59 7.84 -12.80 0.97
CA ALA A 59 6.86 -12.31 1.95
C ALA A 59 6.79 -10.77 1.99
N LEU A 60 7.95 -10.08 1.96
CA LEU A 60 8.00 -8.62 1.90
C LEU A 60 7.35 -8.07 0.64
N LEU A 61 7.60 -8.68 -0.53
CA LEU A 61 6.98 -8.29 -1.79
C LEU A 61 5.46 -8.53 -1.77
N GLY A 62 5.02 -9.67 -1.26
CA GLY A 62 3.61 -10.00 -1.12
C GLY A 62 2.88 -9.03 -0.21
N VAL A 63 3.42 -8.77 0.99
CA VAL A 63 2.85 -7.80 1.94
C VAL A 63 2.78 -6.41 1.31
N ASN A 64 3.86 -5.92 0.70
CA ASN A 64 3.85 -4.63 0.02
C ASN A 64 2.83 -4.58 -1.13
N GLY A 65 2.70 -5.66 -1.90
CA GLY A 65 1.68 -5.77 -2.94
C GLY A 65 0.26 -5.61 -2.40
N PHE A 66 -0.06 -6.28 -1.29
CA PHE A 66 -1.34 -6.10 -0.60
C PHE A 66 -1.53 -4.68 -0.04
N LEU A 67 -0.47 -4.07 0.52
CA LEU A 67 -0.55 -2.69 1.03
C LEU A 67 -0.83 -1.68 -0.08
N PHE A 68 -0.18 -1.81 -1.24
CA PHE A 68 -0.46 -0.97 -2.41
C PHE A 68 -1.87 -1.19 -2.94
N ALA A 69 -2.29 -2.45 -3.07
CA ALA A 69 -3.63 -2.79 -3.54
C ALA A 69 -4.73 -2.23 -2.60
N TRP A 70 -4.51 -2.29 -1.28
CA TRP A 70 -5.43 -1.73 -0.27
C TRP A 70 -5.46 -0.20 -0.26
N SER A 71 -4.29 0.43 -0.44
CA SER A 71 -4.15 1.89 -0.44
C SER A 71 -4.97 2.55 -1.55
N GLY A 72 -5.18 1.82 -2.64
CA GLY A 72 -6.09 2.24 -3.67
C GLY A 72 -7.49 2.56 -3.10
N PRO A 73 -8.32 1.57 -2.74
CA PRO A 73 -9.71 1.82 -2.35
C PRO A 73 -9.83 2.81 -1.18
N GLU A 74 -8.82 2.84 -0.29
CA GLU A 74 -8.72 3.82 0.79
C GLU A 74 -8.67 5.26 0.26
N LEU A 75 -7.96 5.56 -0.83
CA LEU A 75 -7.98 6.89 -1.47
C LEU A 75 -9.39 7.34 -1.83
N LYS A 76 -10.17 6.46 -2.44
CA LYS A 76 -11.54 6.77 -2.86
C LYS A 76 -12.41 7.07 -1.63
N LYS A 77 -12.27 6.26 -0.59
CA LYS A 77 -13.02 6.40 0.65
C LYS A 77 -12.61 7.64 1.46
N GLN A 78 -11.33 8.02 1.44
CA GLN A 78 -10.83 9.25 2.05
C GLN A 78 -11.42 10.49 1.37
N LYS A 79 -11.42 10.52 0.02
CA LYS A 79 -12.05 11.60 -0.73
C LYS A 79 -13.54 11.77 -0.39
N GLU A 80 -14.29 10.67 -0.38
CA GLU A 80 -15.72 10.67 -0.02
C GLU A 80 -15.96 11.23 1.40
N ARG A 81 -15.06 10.94 2.36
CA ARG A 81 -15.13 11.49 3.73
C ARG A 81 -14.84 12.99 3.78
N VAL A 82 -13.84 13.46 3.03
CA VAL A 82 -13.48 14.89 2.97
C VAL A 82 -14.61 15.70 2.31
N GLU A 83 -15.18 15.19 1.22
CA GLU A 83 -16.31 15.84 0.54
C GLU A 83 -17.54 15.95 1.45
N GLN A 84 -17.84 14.91 2.25
CA GLN A 84 -18.92 14.93 3.23
C GLN A 84 -18.68 15.91 4.39
N ALA A 85 -17.42 16.15 4.78
CA ALA A 85 -17.07 17.09 5.85
C ALA A 85 -17.06 18.56 5.39
N GLY A 86 -16.94 18.83 4.08
CA GLY A 86 -16.88 20.17 3.50
C GLY A 86 -18.23 20.75 3.04
N SER A 87 -19.34 19.99 3.15
CA SER A 87 -20.68 20.43 2.73
C SER A 87 -21.49 21.09 3.85
N HIS A 88 -20.84 21.94 4.66
CA HIS A 88 -21.48 22.73 5.72
C HIS A 88 -21.36 24.23 5.46
#